data_AF-A0A1N6DZ63-F1
#
_entry.id   AF-A0A1N6DZ63-F1
#
_cell.length_a   1.000
_cell.length_b   1.000
_cell.length_c   1.000
_cell.angle_alpha   90.00
_cell.angle_beta   90.00
_cell.angle_gamma   90.00
#
_symmetry.space_group_name_H-M   'P 1'
#
loop_
_entity.id
_entity.type
_entity.pdbx_description
1 polymer ?
#
loop_
_entity_poly.entity_id
_entity_poly.type
_entity_poly.pdbx_seq_one_letter_code
_entity_poly.pdbx_strand_id
1 'polypeptide(L)'
;MLHDLGIGEIHLGKKITAIKEVIPFGAFALAGDYIISPGPSSFYCFTGDILSATGSIELLLAIEHIFIGVDKNNRVVIIILHFYNNPEHDIPAILTRYYGPPASIADIEMENTPVRQHIFWNTEDKEVQIGYSSATAGDKATYPMMVIARMRERPLLGEYTVIKRTWRL
;
A
#
# COMPACT_ATOMS: atom_id res chain seq x y z
N MET A 1 -10.48 10.96 -0.71
CA MET A 1 -11.37 9.89 -0.21
C MET A 1 -10.84 8.54 -0.69
N LEU A 2 -11.02 7.45 0.08
CA LEU A 2 -10.76 6.10 -0.43
C LEU A 2 -11.72 5.79 -1.58
N HIS A 3 -11.19 5.19 -2.65
CA HIS A 3 -11.93 4.83 -3.84
C HIS A 3 -11.50 3.44 -4.32
N ASP A 4 -12.41 2.79 -5.04
CA ASP A 4 -12.18 1.53 -5.71
C ASP A 4 -10.93 1.51 -6.60
N LEU A 5 -10.51 2.66 -7.13
CA LEU A 5 -9.36 2.81 -8.02
C LEU A 5 -8.13 3.47 -7.35
N GLY A 6 -8.19 3.80 -6.06
CA GLY A 6 -7.08 4.45 -5.37
C GLY A 6 -7.48 5.35 -4.20
N ILE A 7 -6.74 6.43 -4.01
CA ILE A 7 -6.88 7.31 -2.83
C ILE A 7 -6.76 8.77 -3.26
N GLY A 8 -7.82 9.55 -3.01
CA GLY A 8 -7.83 10.99 -3.31
C GLY A 8 -7.60 11.27 -4.79
N GLU A 9 -6.50 11.93 -5.13
CA GLU A 9 -6.14 12.20 -6.53
C GLU A 9 -5.29 11.09 -7.18
N ILE A 10 -4.85 10.10 -6.40
CA ILE A 10 -3.97 9.01 -6.82
C ILE A 10 -4.82 7.82 -7.28
N HIS A 11 -4.98 7.65 -8.59
CA HIS A 11 -5.80 6.57 -9.16
C HIS A 11 -5.01 5.71 -10.15
N LEU A 12 -5.32 4.41 -10.16
CA LEU A 12 -4.81 3.45 -11.14
C LEU A 12 -5.09 3.92 -12.59
N GLY A 13 -4.09 3.83 -13.45
CA GLY A 13 -4.09 4.26 -14.85
C GLY A 13 -3.90 5.76 -15.08
N LYS A 14 -3.98 6.61 -14.05
CA LYS A 14 -3.71 8.05 -14.16
C LYS A 14 -2.23 8.29 -14.43
N LYS A 15 -1.88 9.34 -15.19
CA LYS A 15 -0.48 9.73 -15.34
C LYS A 15 0.03 10.35 -14.05
N ILE A 16 1.25 9.98 -13.64
CA ILE A 16 1.88 10.53 -12.43
C ILE A 16 2.04 12.05 -12.48
N THR A 17 2.27 12.60 -13.68
CA THR A 17 2.38 14.05 -13.91
C THR A 17 1.08 14.82 -13.65
N ALA A 18 -0.05 14.14 -13.48
CA ALA A 18 -1.34 14.73 -13.13
C ALA A 18 -1.63 14.66 -11.62
N ILE A 19 -0.67 14.22 -10.81
CA ILE A 19 -0.71 14.20 -9.36
C ILE A 19 0.33 15.23 -8.88
N LYS A 20 -0.08 16.23 -8.11
CA LYS A 20 0.80 17.36 -7.76
C LYS A 20 1.74 17.05 -6.60
N GLU A 21 1.24 16.34 -5.60
CA GLU A 21 1.95 16.15 -4.33
C GLU A 21 2.73 14.84 -4.33
N VAL A 22 3.57 14.66 -5.35
CA VAL A 22 4.43 13.48 -5.49
C VAL A 22 5.84 13.88 -5.85
N ILE A 23 6.80 13.12 -5.33
CA ILE A 23 8.21 13.23 -5.70
C ILE A 23 8.70 11.89 -6.24
N PRO A 24 9.65 11.88 -7.19
CA PRO A 24 10.33 10.64 -7.58
C PRO A 24 10.94 9.98 -6.34
N PHE A 25 10.91 8.66 -6.27
CA PHE A 25 11.39 7.93 -5.09
C PHE A 25 12.85 8.26 -4.73
N GLY A 26 13.71 8.50 -5.73
CA GLY A 26 15.10 8.89 -5.47
C GLY A 26 15.28 10.22 -4.73
N ALA A 27 14.25 11.08 -4.69
CA ALA A 27 14.24 12.33 -3.95
C ALA A 27 13.57 12.21 -2.56
N PHE A 28 13.01 11.04 -2.23
CA PHE A 28 12.42 10.78 -0.93
C PHE A 28 13.51 10.69 0.15
N ALA A 29 13.37 11.50 1.20
CA ALA A 29 14.41 11.65 2.22
C ALA A 29 14.83 10.32 2.87
N LEU A 30 13.89 9.38 3.00
CA LEU A 30 14.12 8.06 3.60
C LEU A 30 14.36 6.97 2.55
N ALA A 31 14.63 7.29 1.29
CA ALA A 31 14.78 6.28 0.22
C ALA A 31 15.83 5.19 0.55
N GLY A 32 16.88 5.52 1.30
CA GLY A 32 17.91 4.56 1.75
C GLY A 32 17.40 3.47 2.70
N ASP A 33 16.27 3.72 3.36
CA ASP A 33 15.61 2.80 4.28
C ASP A 33 14.71 1.79 3.54
N TYR A 34 14.64 1.84 2.21
CA TYR A 34 13.74 0.99 1.44
C TYR A 34 14.48 0.23 0.33
N ILE A 35 14.07 -1.01 0.13
CA ILE A 35 14.42 -1.82 -1.04
C ILE A 35 13.18 -1.82 -1.94
N ILE A 36 13.38 -1.46 -3.20
CA ILE A 36 12.30 -1.43 -4.18
C ILE A 36 12.66 -2.17 -5.45
N SER A 37 11.66 -2.81 -6.04
CA SER A 37 11.72 -3.48 -7.34
C SER A 37 10.55 -2.96 -8.18
N PRO A 38 10.71 -2.68 -9.49
CA PRO A 38 11.90 -2.95 -10.32
C PRO A 38 13.05 -1.94 -10.14
N GLY A 39 12.80 -0.82 -9.47
CA GLY A 39 13.84 0.14 -9.09
C GLY A 39 13.31 1.57 -8.90
N PRO A 40 14.16 2.51 -8.44
CA PRO A 40 13.77 3.89 -8.10
C PRO A 40 13.06 4.68 -9.18
N SER A 41 13.37 4.44 -10.45
CA SER A 41 12.74 5.15 -11.58
C SER A 41 11.26 4.81 -11.77
N SER A 42 10.80 3.68 -11.20
CA SER A 42 9.42 3.21 -11.34
C SER A 42 8.53 3.58 -10.15
N PHE A 43 9.06 4.32 -9.18
CA PHE A 43 8.33 4.69 -7.97
C PHE A 43 8.36 6.19 -7.70
N TYR A 44 7.25 6.64 -7.10
CA TYR A 44 7.07 7.97 -6.55
C TYR A 44 6.56 7.85 -5.11
N CYS A 45 6.85 8.85 -4.30
CA CYS A 45 6.32 8.98 -2.95
C CYS A 45 5.32 10.14 -2.94
N PHE A 46 4.15 9.92 -2.35
CA PHE A 46 3.21 11.00 -2.07
C PHE A 46 3.71 11.83 -0.89
N THR A 47 3.65 13.15 -1.02
CA THR A 47 4.09 14.12 -0.01
C THR A 47 2.98 15.06 0.43
N GLY A 48 1.75 14.81 -0.03
CA GLY A 48 0.59 15.62 0.29
C GLY A 48 -0.02 15.25 1.64
N ASP A 49 -1.11 15.94 1.97
CA ASP A 49 -1.84 15.73 3.20
C ASP A 49 -2.66 14.42 3.15
N ILE A 50 -2.34 13.46 4.03
CA ILE A 50 -3.00 12.15 4.09
C ILE A 50 -4.47 12.29 4.45
N LEU A 51 -4.83 13.25 5.31
CA LEU A 51 -6.22 13.47 5.70
C LEU A 51 -7.06 13.91 4.50
N SER A 52 -6.57 14.85 3.71
CA SER A 52 -7.21 15.32 2.48
C SER A 52 -7.30 14.19 1.44
N ALA A 53 -6.23 13.40 1.30
CA ALA A 53 -6.18 12.28 0.36
C ALA A 53 -7.16 11.16 0.73
N THR A 54 -7.28 10.81 2.01
CA THR A 54 -8.10 9.65 2.47
C THR A 54 -9.50 10.05 2.91
N GLY A 55 -9.69 11.27 3.40
CA GLY A 55 -10.90 11.70 4.11
C GLY A 55 -11.09 11.02 5.47
N SER A 56 -10.04 10.45 6.06
CA SER A 56 -10.13 9.64 7.29
C SER A 56 -9.05 10.03 8.30
N ILE A 57 -9.46 10.46 9.49
CA ILE A 57 -8.55 10.73 10.60
C ILE A 57 -7.87 9.44 11.08
N GLU A 58 -8.59 8.32 11.06
CA GLU A 58 -8.06 7.03 11.48
C GLU A 58 -6.91 6.59 10.55
N LEU A 59 -7.06 6.80 9.24
CA LEU A 59 -5.99 6.49 8.27
C LEU A 59 -4.86 7.53 8.30
N LEU A 60 -5.15 8.80 8.59
CA LEU A 60 -4.12 9.82 8.82
C LEU A 60 -3.14 9.38 9.90
N LEU A 61 -3.64 8.84 11.02
CA LEU A 61 -2.81 8.43 12.15
C LEU A 61 -2.08 7.10 11.92
N ALA A 62 -2.58 6.29 10.98
CA ALA A 62 -2.08 4.96 10.73
C ALA A 62 -1.09 4.87 9.56
N ILE A 63 -1.25 5.66 8.50
CA ILE A 63 -0.42 5.59 7.30
C ILE A 63 0.90 6.32 7.56
N GLU A 64 2.00 5.61 7.35
CA GLU A 64 3.35 6.18 7.41
C GLU A 64 3.74 6.77 6.06
N HIS A 65 3.60 6.01 4.97
CA HIS A 65 3.95 6.46 3.62
C HIS A 65 3.03 5.87 2.56
N ILE A 66 2.87 6.62 1.45
CA ILE A 66 2.18 6.16 0.25
C ILE A 66 3.17 6.16 -0.91
N PHE A 67 3.44 4.96 -1.45
CA PHE A 67 4.26 4.74 -2.62
C PHE A 67 3.37 4.47 -3.84
N ILE A 68 3.81 4.96 -4.99
CA ILE A 68 3.08 4.90 -6.25
C ILE A 68 3.99 4.30 -7.29
N GLY A 69 3.68 3.08 -7.74
CA GLY A 69 4.41 2.42 -8.82
C GLY A 69 3.81 2.76 -10.17
N VAL A 70 4.66 3.01 -11.17
CA VAL A 70 4.26 3.43 -12.52
C VAL A 70 4.85 2.55 -13.61
N ASP A 71 4.12 2.41 -14.72
CA ASP A 71 4.59 1.74 -15.93
C ASP A 71 5.56 2.63 -16.75
N LYS A 72 6.06 2.07 -17.87
CA LYS A 72 6.90 2.77 -18.85
C LYS A 72 6.26 4.03 -19.47
N ASN A 73 4.94 4.18 -19.37
CA ASN A 73 4.20 5.34 -19.87
C ASN A 73 3.87 6.34 -18.75
N ASN A 74 4.49 6.17 -17.57
CA ASN A 74 4.25 6.96 -16.36
C ASN A 74 2.79 6.90 -15.87
N ARG A 75 2.09 5.79 -16.11
CA ARG A 75 0.75 5.54 -15.57
C ARG A 75 0.85 4.76 -14.28
N VAL A 76 0.09 5.15 -13.28
CA VAL A 76 -0.01 4.44 -12.00
C VAL A 76 -0.54 3.03 -12.24
N VAL A 77 0.18 2.00 -11.78
CA VAL A 77 -0.23 0.58 -11.88
C VAL A 77 -0.42 -0.07 -10.52
N ILE A 78 0.18 0.51 -9.47
CA ILE A 78 0.08 0.01 -8.11
C ILE A 78 0.18 1.18 -7.13
N ILE A 79 -0.64 1.13 -6.10
CA ILE A 79 -0.58 2.07 -4.98
C ILE A 79 -0.29 1.23 -3.74
N ILE A 80 0.76 1.58 -3.01
CA ILE A 80 1.24 0.83 -1.85
C ILE A 80 1.24 1.77 -0.65
N LEU A 81 0.52 1.40 0.40
CA LEU A 81 0.48 2.13 1.66
C LEU A 81 1.26 1.33 2.69
N HIS A 82 2.26 1.96 3.30
CA HIS A 82 2.91 1.45 4.49
C HIS A 82 2.27 2.08 5.70
N PHE A 83 1.91 1.25 6.69
CA PHE A 83 1.34 1.70 7.95
C PHE A 83 2.40 1.70 9.04
N TYR A 84 2.21 2.55 10.04
CA TYR A 84 2.91 2.40 11.30
C TYR A 84 2.59 1.03 11.91
N ASN A 85 3.60 0.37 12.48
CA ASN A 85 3.40 -0.85 13.24
C ASN A 85 2.86 -0.51 14.64
N ASN A 86 1.62 -0.03 14.70
CA ASN A 86 0.93 0.34 15.94
C ASN A 86 -0.26 -0.61 16.17
N PRO A 87 -0.23 -1.45 17.22
CA PRO A 87 -1.31 -2.39 17.52
C PRO A 87 -2.63 -1.70 17.92
N GLU A 88 -2.62 -0.41 18.27
CA GLU A 88 -3.83 0.34 18.62
C GLU A 88 -4.71 0.66 17.39
N HIS A 89 -4.16 0.55 16.17
CA HIS A 89 -4.90 0.82 14.95
C HIS A 89 -5.39 -0.48 14.29
N ASP A 90 -6.69 -0.75 14.38
CA ASP A 90 -7.33 -1.86 13.67
C ASP A 90 -7.59 -1.48 12.19
N ILE A 91 -6.51 -1.51 11.40
CA ILE A 91 -6.57 -1.24 9.95
C ILE A 91 -7.57 -2.15 9.24
N PRO A 92 -7.60 -3.48 9.48
CA PRO A 92 -8.63 -4.35 8.90
C PRO A 92 -10.06 -3.86 9.12
N ALA A 93 -10.41 -3.44 10.35
CA ALA A 93 -11.74 -2.93 10.64
C ALA A 93 -12.03 -1.60 9.94
N ILE A 94 -11.04 -0.69 9.86
CA ILE A 94 -11.16 0.55 9.10
C ILE A 94 -11.46 0.24 7.63
N LEU A 95 -10.64 -0.60 6.98
CA LEU A 95 -10.80 -0.94 5.56
C LEU A 95 -12.12 -1.66 5.28
N THR A 96 -12.56 -2.54 6.18
CA THR A 96 -13.85 -3.25 6.07
C THR A 96 -15.04 -2.28 6.11
N ARG A 97 -14.97 -1.19 6.87
CA ARG A 97 -16.02 -0.15 6.86
C ARG A 97 -16.10 0.60 5.53
N TYR A 98 -14.99 0.70 4.80
CA TYR A 98 -14.95 1.38 3.51
C TYR A 98 -15.31 0.47 2.33
N TYR A 99 -14.75 -0.74 2.30
CA TYR A 99 -14.89 -1.66 1.16
C TYR A 99 -15.93 -2.77 1.38
N GLY A 100 -16.55 -2.82 2.57
CA GLY A 100 -17.44 -3.90 2.97
C GLY A 100 -16.69 -5.15 3.43
N PRO A 101 -17.39 -6.30 3.57
CA PRO A 101 -16.80 -7.56 4.01
C PRO A 101 -15.65 -8.01 3.09
N PRO A 102 -14.56 -8.58 3.64
CA PRO A 102 -13.47 -9.07 2.82
C PRO A 102 -13.91 -10.24 1.93
N ALA A 103 -13.39 -10.26 0.71
CA ALA A 103 -13.62 -11.33 -0.24
C ALA A 103 -12.86 -12.62 0.13
N SER A 104 -11.69 -12.49 0.75
CA SER A 104 -10.94 -13.61 1.32
C SER A 104 -10.00 -13.17 2.43
N ILE A 105 -9.74 -14.07 3.37
CA ILE A 105 -8.74 -13.93 4.43
C ILE A 105 -7.84 -15.16 4.36
N ALA A 106 -6.53 -14.95 4.44
CA ALA A 106 -5.53 -16.01 4.52
C ALA A 106 -4.60 -15.74 5.69
N ASP A 107 -4.56 -16.68 6.63
CA ASP A 107 -3.70 -16.63 7.80
C ASP A 107 -2.46 -17.50 7.59
N ILE A 108 -1.33 -16.99 8.04
CA ILE A 108 -0.05 -17.69 8.08
C ILE A 108 0.29 -17.90 9.55
N GLU A 109 0.47 -19.16 9.92
CA GLU A 109 0.88 -19.56 11.27
C GLU A 109 2.27 -20.20 11.22
N MET A 110 3.08 -19.91 12.24
CA MET A 110 4.35 -20.62 12.49
C MET A 110 4.28 -21.18 13.91
N GLU A 111 4.45 -22.50 14.04
CA GLU A 111 4.40 -23.18 15.35
C GLU A 111 3.12 -22.86 16.16
N ASN A 112 1.95 -22.80 15.48
CA ASN A 112 0.64 -22.42 16.04
C ASN A 112 0.56 -20.98 16.58
N THR A 113 1.50 -20.11 16.21
CA THR A 113 1.41 -18.67 16.46
C THR A 113 0.98 -17.97 15.17
N PRO A 114 -0.08 -17.16 15.17
CA PRO A 114 -0.43 -16.31 14.04
C PRO A 114 0.73 -15.36 13.72
N VAL A 115 1.34 -15.57 12.56
CA VAL A 115 2.51 -14.83 12.09
C VAL A 115 2.08 -13.75 11.12
N ARG A 116 1.10 -13.99 10.24
CA ARG A 116 0.64 -12.94 9.32
C ARG A 116 -0.78 -13.19 8.87
N GLN A 117 -1.53 -12.12 8.67
CA GLN A 117 -2.83 -12.18 8.01
C GLN A 117 -2.79 -11.38 6.71
N HIS A 118 -3.31 -11.99 5.66
CA HIS A 118 -3.57 -11.35 4.38
C HIS A 118 -5.08 -11.23 4.17
N ILE A 119 -5.58 -10.02 3.96
CA ILE A 119 -7.00 -9.74 3.77
C ILE A 119 -7.19 -9.10 2.40
N PHE A 120 -8.18 -9.55 1.65
CA PHE A 120 -8.44 -9.04 0.31
C PHE A 120 -9.88 -8.55 0.17
N TRP A 121 -10.04 -7.37 -0.39
CA TRP A 121 -11.30 -6.84 -0.89
C TRP A 121 -11.21 -6.72 -2.40
N ASN A 122 -12.33 -6.89 -3.09
CA ASN A 122 -12.42 -6.67 -4.52
C ASN A 122 -13.56 -5.68 -4.78
N THR A 123 -13.43 -4.90 -5.84
CA THR A 123 -14.53 -4.10 -6.37
C THR A 123 -15.66 -5.00 -6.85
N GLU A 124 -16.87 -4.46 -6.95
CA GLU A 124 -18.06 -5.22 -7.37
C GLU A 124 -17.87 -5.84 -8.77
N ASP A 125 -17.23 -5.10 -9.68
CA ASP A 125 -16.86 -5.55 -11.03
C ASP A 125 -15.64 -6.49 -11.06
N LYS A 126 -14.98 -6.71 -9.91
CA LYS A 126 -13.76 -7.52 -9.73
C LYS A 126 -12.55 -7.06 -10.54
N GLU A 127 -12.55 -5.83 -11.03
CA GLU A 127 -11.43 -5.28 -11.80
C GLU A 127 -10.28 -4.81 -10.91
N VAL A 128 -10.55 -4.45 -9.65
CA VAL A 128 -9.54 -4.00 -8.68
C VAL A 128 -9.57 -4.86 -7.43
N GLN A 129 -8.38 -5.14 -6.92
CA GLN A 129 -8.17 -5.79 -5.64
C GLN A 129 -7.42 -4.85 -4.70
N ILE A 130 -7.91 -4.80 -3.47
CA ILE A 130 -7.27 -4.16 -2.34
C ILE A 130 -6.78 -5.29 -1.43
N GLY A 131 -5.46 -5.44 -1.29
CA GLY A 131 -4.85 -6.41 -0.40
C GLY A 131 -4.23 -5.73 0.80
N TYR A 132 -4.52 -6.18 2.01
CA TYR A 132 -3.85 -5.79 3.25
C TYR A 132 -3.04 -6.96 3.78
N SER A 133 -1.83 -6.69 4.26
CA SER A 133 -0.97 -7.66 4.94
C SER A 133 -0.60 -7.10 6.30
N SER A 134 -0.87 -7.86 7.38
CA SER A 134 -0.52 -7.44 8.73
C SER A 134 0.99 -7.49 8.97
N ALA A 135 1.44 -6.74 9.97
CA ALA A 135 2.74 -6.97 10.57
C ALA A 135 2.78 -8.35 11.23
N THR A 136 4.00 -8.84 11.45
CA THR A 136 4.23 -10.12 12.11
C THR A 136 4.32 -9.93 13.62
N ALA A 137 3.64 -10.78 14.41
CA ALA A 137 3.84 -10.79 15.86
C ALA A 137 5.29 -11.25 16.16
N GLY A 138 6.14 -10.31 16.58
CA GLY A 138 7.52 -10.60 17.01
C GLY A 138 8.63 -10.27 16.01
N ASP A 139 8.31 -10.06 14.73
CA ASP A 139 9.30 -9.62 13.75
C ASP A 139 9.20 -8.10 13.52
N LYS A 140 10.22 -7.38 14.00
CA LYS A 140 10.37 -5.93 13.77
C LYS A 140 10.57 -5.60 12.29
N ALA A 141 10.84 -6.57 11.42
CA ALA A 141 11.19 -6.36 10.02
C ALA A 141 10.01 -6.26 9.03
N THR A 142 8.79 -6.50 9.48
CA THR A 142 7.64 -6.62 8.58
C THR A 142 6.54 -5.68 9.00
N TYR A 143 6.40 -4.59 8.24
CA TYR A 143 5.41 -3.54 8.46
C TYR A 143 4.07 -3.90 7.83
N PRO A 144 2.95 -3.47 8.44
CA PRO A 144 1.66 -3.63 7.81
C PRO A 144 1.64 -2.82 6.52
N MET A 145 1.05 -3.38 5.47
CA MET A 145 0.95 -2.71 4.19
C MET A 145 -0.38 -3.01 3.50
N MET A 146 -0.85 -2.04 2.71
CA MET A 146 -1.98 -2.21 1.79
C MET A 146 -1.51 -1.98 0.37
N VAL A 147 -2.05 -2.74 -0.56
CA VAL A 147 -1.79 -2.65 -1.99
C VAL A 147 -3.12 -2.51 -2.72
N ILE A 148 -3.22 -1.53 -3.62
CA ILE A 148 -4.34 -1.37 -4.55
C ILE A 148 -3.82 -1.60 -5.96
N ALA A 149 -4.43 -2.53 -6.69
CA ALA A 149 -4.01 -2.87 -8.04
C ALA A 149 -5.14 -3.47 -8.88
N ARG A 150 -5.05 -3.32 -10.21
CA ARG A 150 -5.99 -4.00 -11.12
C ARG A 150 -5.69 -5.49 -11.18
N MET A 151 -6.75 -6.30 -11.20
CA MET A 151 -6.64 -7.75 -11.30
C MET A 151 -5.97 -8.22 -12.59
N ARG A 152 -6.22 -7.52 -13.71
CA ARG A 152 -5.53 -7.77 -14.99
C ARG A 152 -4.03 -7.44 -14.96
N GLU A 153 -3.61 -6.56 -14.05
CA GLU A 153 -2.22 -6.15 -13.83
C GLU A 153 -1.53 -7.03 -12.77
N ARG A 154 -2.23 -8.05 -12.22
CA ARG A 154 -1.71 -8.97 -11.21
C ARG A 154 -0.36 -9.63 -11.54
N PRO A 155 -0.06 -10.03 -12.80
CA PRO A 155 1.27 -10.53 -13.14
C PRO A 155 2.40 -9.52 -12.86
N LEU A 156 2.12 -8.23 -13.00
CA LEU A 156 3.07 -7.15 -12.71
C LEU A 156 3.27 -6.96 -11.21
N LEU A 157 2.32 -7.37 -10.35
CA LEU A 157 2.47 -7.18 -8.89
C LEU A 157 3.65 -7.95 -8.30
N GLY A 158 4.08 -9.05 -8.93
CA GLY A 158 5.32 -9.73 -8.55
C GLY A 158 6.58 -8.92 -8.85
N GLU A 159 6.50 -7.92 -9.73
CA GLU A 159 7.61 -7.06 -10.12
C GLU A 159 7.72 -5.82 -9.23
N TYR A 160 6.59 -5.32 -8.72
CA TYR A 160 6.53 -4.14 -7.85
C TYR A 160 6.59 -4.52 -6.38
N THR A 161 7.66 -4.14 -5.71
CA THR A 161 7.86 -4.43 -4.29
C THR A 161 8.44 -3.20 -3.61
N VAL A 162 7.98 -2.93 -2.38
CA VAL A 162 8.54 -1.91 -1.49
C VAL A 162 8.71 -2.53 -0.11
N ILE A 163 9.96 -2.76 0.29
CA ILE A 163 10.35 -3.36 1.56
C ILE A 163 11.07 -2.31 2.39
N LYS A 164 10.58 -2.04 3.60
CA LYS A 164 11.27 -1.20 4.56
C LYS A 164 12.38 -2.01 5.24
N ARG A 165 13.61 -1.50 5.21
CA ARG A 165 14.77 -2.08 5.90
C ARG A 165 14.66 -1.76 7.39
N THR A 166 14.85 -2.78 8.22
CA THR A 166 14.88 -2.63 9.69
C THR A 166 16.19 -3.07 10.32
N TRP A 167 17.10 -3.56 9.49
CA TRP A 167 18.45 -3.93 9.84
C TRP A 167 19.43 -2.90 9.25
N ARG A 168 20.50 -2.60 10.01
CA ARG A 168 21.65 -1.83 9.52
C ARG A 168 22.72 -2.81 9.04
N LEU A 169 23.32 -2.54 7.89
CA LEU A 169 24.53 -3.22 7.40
C LEU A 169 25.78 -2.66 8.07
#